data_AF-A0A930GRX4-F1
#
_entry.id   AF-A0A930GRX4-F1
#
_cell.length_a   1.000
_cell.length_b   1.000
_cell.length_c   1.000
_cell.angle_alpha   90.00
_cell.angle_beta   90.00
_cell.angle_gamma   90.00
#
_symmetry.space_group_name_H-M   'P 1'
#
loop_
_entity.id
_entity.type
_entity.pdbx_description
1 polymer ?
#
loop_
_entity_poly.entity_id
_entity_poly.type
_entity_poly.pdbx_seq_one_letter_code
_entity_poly.pdbx_strand_id
1 'polypeptide(L)'
;MVNLLGEKIRHKTLGIGEVTSFEGNYITIKFPSKTARFAYPSAFEKYLSPEENKIADAINADLAMAIEVEAKRKAEEKVQKAKEKWQQQNIQQEKKNKTKAGKFIIVKSKYVIKKTRGKSLKYLFFQDEYYEEECKGQFIRIQGIKKDDGTVNYRDPLFDVISGDIIFHCVKGYVRAISIVKDKCFKSVHTDYAVESIVGDDSSNLKIDCEYHVLKNPVKYNDNIIKKYAELNTKIDENKGYLFSLDNKLAYCLLKDVFDKNSFLKSITIMYAKLDGMPVITSKDDLLVNCKVLDEYIESRRDPEYSYALDLIKRGICFVAIKTNGDYKFYPSRFVGYKNNSRLKHMNNRWRDGRETNPAISYVLKKGEPLPNIELEVLYREYCERLGFEAMDKGSFGNDHKYWEM
;
A
#
# COMPACT_ATOMS: atom_id res chain seq x y z
N MET A 1 -5.48 6.92 54.38
CA MET A 1 -5.91 8.28 54.74
C MET A 1 -5.47 8.52 56.17
N VAL A 2 -4.50 9.41 56.35
CA VAL A 2 -3.87 9.71 57.64
C VAL A 2 -4.79 10.56 58.50
N ASN A 3 -4.89 10.28 59.81
CA ASN A 3 -5.60 11.18 60.71
C ASN A 3 -4.70 12.38 61.03
N LEU A 4 -5.12 13.57 60.59
CA LEU A 4 -4.37 14.82 60.77
C LEU A 4 -5.00 15.75 61.80
N LEU A 5 -6.11 15.38 62.43
CA LEU A 5 -6.79 16.23 63.42
C LEU A 5 -5.89 16.49 64.64
N GLY A 6 -5.71 17.75 65.01
CA GLY A 6 -4.85 18.18 66.11
C GLY A 6 -3.35 18.24 65.78
N GLU A 7 -2.95 17.85 64.56
CA GLU A 7 -1.55 17.90 64.15
C GLU A 7 -1.08 19.32 63.82
N LYS A 8 0.19 19.61 64.12
CA LYS A 8 0.83 20.90 63.82
C LYS A 8 1.43 20.91 62.42
N ILE A 9 0.91 21.77 61.56
CA ILE A 9 1.34 21.94 60.18
C ILE A 9 1.90 23.35 59.97
N ARG A 10 3.06 23.42 59.34
CA ARG A 10 3.71 24.68 58.97
C ARG A 10 3.26 25.10 57.58
N HIS A 11 2.77 26.32 57.46
CA HIS A 11 2.54 26.97 56.17
C HIS A 11 3.66 27.97 55.88
N LYS A 12 4.12 28.02 54.62
CA LYS A 12 5.29 28.83 54.20
C LYS A 12 5.25 30.32 54.58
N THR A 13 4.06 30.93 54.69
CA THR A 13 3.90 32.35 55.07
C THR A 13 3.06 32.59 56.32
N LEU A 14 2.26 31.61 56.76
CA LEU A 14 1.29 31.80 57.86
C LEU A 14 1.81 31.23 59.18
N GLY A 15 3.00 30.62 59.16
CA GLY A 15 3.61 30.00 60.32
C GLY A 15 2.98 28.65 60.64
N ILE A 16 3.10 28.24 61.91
CA ILE A 16 2.60 26.97 62.41
C ILE A 16 1.13 27.12 62.78
N GLY A 17 0.29 26.21 62.31
CA GLY A 17 -1.12 26.12 62.67
C GLY A 17 -1.52 24.70 63.03
N GLU A 18 -2.69 24.56 63.63
CA GLU A 18 -3.24 23.28 64.08
C GLU A 18 -4.43 22.88 63.20
N VAL A 19 -4.51 21.61 62.80
CA VAL A 19 -5.60 21.10 61.97
C VAL A 19 -6.87 20.93 62.83
N THR A 20 -7.92 21.66 62.50
CA THR A 20 -9.20 21.65 63.24
C THR A 20 -10.31 20.84 62.56
N SER A 21 -10.20 20.57 61.25
CA SER A 21 -11.12 19.66 60.55
C SER A 21 -10.45 18.96 59.38
N PHE A 22 -10.92 17.75 59.06
CA PHE A 22 -10.53 17.01 57.86
C PHE A 22 -11.78 16.43 57.21
N GLU A 23 -12.18 16.99 56.07
CA GLU A 23 -13.43 16.67 55.38
C GLU A 23 -13.18 16.43 53.90
N GLY A 24 -13.37 15.18 53.47
CA GLY A 24 -13.10 14.75 52.09
C GLY A 24 -11.64 14.98 51.72
N ASN A 25 -11.40 15.75 50.67
CA ASN A 25 -10.04 16.08 50.20
C ASN A 25 -9.55 17.44 50.73
N TYR A 26 -10.04 17.89 51.90
CA TYR A 26 -9.68 19.18 52.45
C TYR A 26 -9.41 19.15 53.94
N ILE A 27 -8.32 19.80 54.35
CA ILE A 27 -8.01 20.06 55.75
C ILE A 27 -8.23 21.55 56.06
N THR A 28 -8.71 21.82 57.27
CA THR A 28 -8.85 23.19 57.81
C THR A 28 -7.81 23.39 58.89
N ILE A 29 -6.96 24.41 58.75
CA ILE A 29 -5.86 24.71 59.66
C ILE A 29 -6.10 26.08 60.30
N LYS A 30 -6.05 26.14 61.63
CA LYS A 30 -6.11 27.38 62.41
C LYS A 30 -4.70 27.89 62.66
N PHE A 31 -4.33 28.99 62.00
CA PHE A 31 -3.08 29.72 62.24
C PHE A 31 -3.30 30.86 63.23
N PRO A 32 -2.23 31.45 63.81
CA PRO A 32 -2.35 32.61 64.69
C PRO A 32 -3.05 33.81 64.05
N SER A 33 -2.88 33.99 62.73
CA SER A 33 -3.45 35.12 61.99
C SER A 33 -4.82 34.86 61.39
N LYS A 34 -5.17 33.60 61.07
CA LYS A 34 -6.47 33.21 60.49
C LYS A 34 -6.65 31.69 60.43
N THR A 35 -7.90 31.26 60.24
CA THR A 35 -8.22 29.89 59.83
C THR A 35 -8.30 29.81 58.30
N ALA A 36 -7.68 28.80 57.69
CA ALA A 36 -7.71 28.58 56.25
C ALA A 36 -7.87 27.11 55.87
N ARG A 37 -8.51 26.86 54.72
CA ARG A 37 -8.79 25.53 54.19
C ARG A 37 -7.86 25.21 53.02
N PHE A 38 -7.28 24.01 53.01
CA PHE A 38 -6.31 23.55 52.01
C PHE A 38 -6.73 22.20 51.43
N ALA A 39 -6.43 21.99 50.15
CA ALA A 39 -6.63 20.70 49.50
C ALA A 39 -5.59 19.69 50.01
N TYR A 40 -6.04 18.53 50.48
CA TYR A 40 -5.20 17.43 50.91
C TYR A 40 -5.23 16.30 49.89
N PRO A 41 -4.10 15.64 49.58
CA PRO A 41 -2.75 15.91 50.05
C PRO A 41 -2.00 17.00 49.27
N SER A 42 -2.57 17.53 48.18
CA SER A 42 -1.87 18.39 47.20
C SER A 42 -1.28 19.69 47.75
N ALA A 43 -1.83 20.27 48.82
CA ALA A 43 -1.28 21.50 49.41
C ALA A 43 0.11 21.30 50.06
N PHE A 44 0.48 20.06 50.40
CA PHE A 44 1.81 19.73 50.91
C PHE A 44 2.90 19.79 49.83
N GLU A 45 2.53 19.84 48.54
CA GLU A 45 3.50 20.04 47.45
C GLU A 45 4.11 21.45 47.45
N LYS A 46 3.33 22.46 47.83
CA LYS A 46 3.65 23.89 47.56
C LYS A 46 3.50 24.85 48.73
N TYR A 47 2.77 24.44 49.77
CA TYR A 47 2.28 25.37 50.78
C TYR A 47 2.47 24.88 52.21
N LEU A 48 2.41 23.56 52.45
CA LEU A 48 2.39 22.96 53.78
C LEU A 48 3.55 21.98 53.98
N SER A 49 4.05 21.90 55.21
CA SER A 49 4.99 20.86 55.65
C SER A 49 4.65 20.44 57.09
N PRO A 50 4.75 19.15 57.46
CA PRO A 50 4.54 18.73 58.84
C PRO A 50 5.64 19.28 59.76
N GLU A 51 5.27 19.65 60.99
CA GLU A 51 6.23 20.13 61.99
C GLU A 51 6.95 18.96 62.68
N GLU A 52 6.24 17.84 62.89
CA GLU A 52 6.81 16.60 63.46
C GLU A 52 7.02 15.53 62.38
N ASN A 53 8.17 14.85 62.41
CA ASN A 53 8.53 13.82 61.43
C ASN A 53 7.60 12.59 61.42
N LYS A 54 6.81 12.36 62.47
CA LYS A 54 6.02 11.12 62.63
C LYS A 54 4.89 10.96 61.60
N ILE A 55 4.41 12.07 61.03
CA ILE A 55 3.32 12.07 60.04
C ILE A 55 3.81 12.34 58.61
N ALA A 56 5.11 12.65 58.44
CA ALA A 56 5.69 13.06 57.16
C ALA A 56 5.66 11.95 56.11
N ASP A 57 6.05 10.73 56.48
CA ASP A 57 6.08 9.58 55.57
C ASP A 57 4.69 9.24 55.05
N ALA A 58 3.68 9.33 55.91
CA ALA A 58 2.31 9.01 55.56
C ALA A 58 1.67 10.09 54.67
N ILE A 59 1.98 11.37 54.89
CA ILE A 59 1.59 12.48 54.00
C ILE A 59 2.27 12.36 52.64
N ASN A 60 3.56 11.99 52.61
CA ASN A 60 4.32 11.80 51.37
C ASN A 60 3.77 10.63 50.55
N ALA A 61 3.37 9.52 51.20
CA ALA A 61 2.72 8.40 50.53
C ALA A 61 1.36 8.79 49.92
N ASP A 62 0.51 9.50 50.68
CA ASP A 62 -0.77 10.00 50.17
C ASP A 62 -0.56 11.00 49.01
N LEU A 63 0.46 11.87 49.08
CA LEU A 63 0.82 12.81 48.01
C LEU A 63 1.32 12.09 46.75
N ALA A 64 2.16 11.08 46.89
CA ALA A 64 2.68 10.29 45.77
C ALA A 64 1.54 9.55 45.03
N MET A 65 0.62 8.91 45.76
CA MET A 65 -0.57 8.29 45.17
C MET A 65 -1.44 9.33 44.44
N ALA A 66 -1.64 10.50 45.03
CA ALA A 66 -2.43 11.56 44.39
C ALA A 66 -1.79 12.07 43.08
N ILE A 67 -0.47 12.19 43.04
CA ILE A 67 0.27 12.54 41.82
C ILE A 67 0.11 11.45 40.75
N GLU A 68 0.24 10.17 41.11
CA GLU A 68 0.11 9.06 40.17
C GLU A 68 -1.32 8.95 39.60
N VAL A 69 -2.34 9.12 40.44
CA VAL A 69 -3.75 9.13 40.03
C VAL A 69 -4.01 10.30 39.07
N GLU A 70 -3.53 11.50 39.38
CA GLU A 70 -3.70 12.66 38.50
C GLU A 70 -2.92 12.53 37.19
N ALA A 71 -1.76 11.87 37.22
CA ALA A 71 -0.99 11.56 36.01
C ALA A 71 -1.71 10.55 35.12
N LYS A 72 -2.26 9.47 35.69
CA LYS A 72 -3.10 8.49 34.96
C LYS A 72 -4.34 9.16 34.37
N ARG A 73 -5.05 9.96 35.17
CA ARG A 73 -6.24 10.72 34.72
C ARG A 73 -5.92 11.65 33.56
N LYS A 74 -4.81 12.41 33.63
CA LYS A 74 -4.35 13.28 32.53
C LYS A 74 -3.93 12.49 31.29
N ALA A 75 -3.33 11.31 31.46
CA ALA A 75 -2.96 10.44 30.34
C ALA A 75 -4.20 9.88 29.64
N GLU A 76 -5.17 9.37 30.41
CA GLU A 76 -6.46 8.88 29.91
C GLU A 76 -7.26 9.98 29.21
N GLU A 77 -7.34 11.20 29.78
CA GLU A 77 -8.01 12.33 29.14
C GLU A 77 -7.34 12.73 27.81
N LYS A 78 -6.01 12.66 27.72
CA LYS A 78 -5.29 12.93 26.47
C LYS A 78 -5.60 11.86 25.41
N VAL A 79 -5.61 10.60 25.81
CA VAL A 79 -5.99 9.48 24.93
C VAL A 79 -7.44 9.64 24.47
N GLN A 80 -8.35 9.97 25.37
CA GLN A 80 -9.77 10.16 25.05
C GLN A 80 -10.00 11.34 24.10
N LYS A 81 -9.37 12.50 24.36
CA LYS A 81 -9.42 13.66 23.45
C LYS A 81 -8.82 13.35 22.08
N ALA A 82 -7.76 12.54 22.02
CA ALA A 82 -7.18 12.10 20.75
C ALA A 82 -8.16 11.18 19.98
N LYS A 83 -8.81 10.23 20.67
CA LYS A 83 -9.85 9.36 20.11
C LYS A 83 -11.02 10.16 19.55
N GLU A 84 -11.55 11.13 20.31
CA GLU A 84 -12.69 11.96 19.90
C GLU A 84 -12.35 12.86 18.69
N LYS A 85 -11.18 13.51 18.71
CA LYS A 85 -10.71 14.33 17.59
C LYS A 85 -10.56 13.50 16.31
N TRP A 86 -10.03 12.29 16.44
CA TRP A 86 -9.88 11.36 15.34
C TRP A 86 -11.24 10.87 14.81
N GLN A 87 -12.19 10.55 15.69
CA GLN A 87 -13.57 10.21 15.31
C GLN A 87 -14.27 11.35 14.54
N GLN A 88 -14.12 12.59 15.00
CA GLN A 88 -14.69 13.75 14.29
C GLN A 88 -14.10 13.95 12.88
N GLN A 89 -12.78 13.75 12.73
CA GLN A 89 -12.12 13.78 11.42
C GLN A 89 -12.67 12.70 10.49
N ASN A 90 -12.85 11.47 10.99
CA ASN A 90 -13.40 10.37 10.21
C ASN A 90 -14.86 10.58 9.80
N ILE A 91 -15.72 11.06 10.70
CA ILE A 91 -17.11 11.39 10.39
C ILE A 91 -17.19 12.47 9.29
N GLN A 92 -16.32 13.48 9.33
CA GLN A 92 -16.23 14.49 8.27
C GLN A 92 -15.77 13.89 6.93
N GLN A 93 -14.83 12.95 6.97
CA GLN A 93 -14.30 12.28 5.78
C GLN A 93 -15.33 11.32 5.16
N GLU A 94 -16.08 10.59 5.98
CA GLU A 94 -17.25 9.78 5.58
C GLU A 94 -18.33 10.62 4.90
N LYS A 95 -18.68 11.77 5.48
CA LYS A 95 -19.67 12.68 4.90
C LYS A 95 -19.22 13.19 3.52
N LYS A 96 -17.95 13.61 3.38
CA LYS A 96 -17.38 14.03 2.08
C LYS A 96 -17.42 12.90 1.03
N ASN A 97 -17.26 11.65 1.45
CA ASN A 97 -17.22 10.50 0.55
C ASN A 97 -18.63 10.01 0.15
N LYS A 98 -19.64 10.09 1.03
CA LYS A 98 -21.06 9.86 0.66
C LYS A 98 -21.52 10.84 -0.44
N THR A 99 -21.07 12.09 -0.39
CA THR A 99 -21.35 13.10 -1.43
C THR A 99 -20.64 12.80 -2.76
N LYS A 100 -19.50 12.08 -2.74
CA LYS A 100 -18.80 11.64 -3.96
C LYS A 100 -19.44 10.41 -4.61
N ALA A 101 -19.98 9.48 -3.83
CA ALA A 101 -20.73 8.32 -4.34
C ALA A 101 -21.97 8.73 -5.17
N GLY A 102 -22.54 9.92 -4.91
CA GLY A 102 -23.67 10.47 -5.68
C GLY A 102 -23.29 11.24 -6.96
N LYS A 103 -22.01 11.42 -7.27
CA LYS A 103 -21.55 12.09 -8.50
C LYS A 103 -20.71 11.13 -9.33
N PHE A 104 -21.32 10.49 -10.32
CA PHE A 104 -20.58 9.98 -11.48
C PHE A 104 -19.99 11.18 -12.23
N ILE A 105 -18.76 11.56 -11.90
CA ILE A 105 -18.08 12.67 -12.58
C ILE A 105 -17.48 12.13 -13.88
N ILE A 106 -18.05 12.55 -15.01
CA ILE A 106 -17.37 12.51 -16.30
C ILE A 106 -16.30 13.61 -16.28
N VAL A 107 -15.05 13.26 -15.95
CA VAL A 107 -13.93 14.20 -16.03
C VAL A 107 -13.24 14.03 -17.38
N LYS A 108 -13.39 15.05 -18.25
CA LYS A 108 -12.42 15.34 -19.30
C LYS A 108 -11.26 16.10 -18.67
N SER A 109 -10.06 15.54 -18.60
CA SER A 109 -8.85 16.33 -18.44
C SER A 109 -7.65 15.71 -19.16
N LYS A 110 -7.01 16.56 -19.98
CA LYS A 110 -5.68 16.38 -20.55
C LYS A 110 -4.63 16.58 -19.46
N TYR A 111 -3.54 15.82 -19.57
CA TYR A 111 -2.23 15.89 -18.91
C TYR A 111 -1.93 14.93 -17.74
N VAL A 112 -0.97 14.06 -18.05
CA VAL A 112 -0.12 13.16 -17.24
C VAL A 112 -0.84 12.11 -16.40
N ILE A 113 -1.25 11.04 -17.08
CA ILE A 113 -1.68 9.79 -16.48
C ILE A 113 -0.46 9.09 -15.85
N LYS A 114 -0.41 8.96 -14.51
CA LYS A 114 0.38 7.91 -13.85
C LYS A 114 -0.15 6.55 -14.32
N LYS A 115 0.66 5.80 -15.06
CA LYS A 115 0.30 4.50 -15.68
C LYS A 115 -0.19 3.51 -14.61
N THR A 116 -1.36 2.90 -14.83
CA THR A 116 -1.92 1.77 -14.07
C THR A 116 -2.16 0.60 -15.03
N ARG A 117 -2.22 -0.66 -14.58
CA ARG A 117 -2.24 -1.84 -15.49
C ARG A 117 -3.55 -2.08 -16.27
N GLY A 118 -4.63 -1.36 -15.96
CA GLY A 118 -5.71 -1.12 -16.95
C GLY A 118 -5.22 -0.42 -18.23
N LYS A 119 -3.94 0.01 -18.25
CA LYS A 119 -3.23 0.71 -19.32
C LYS A 119 -1.84 0.10 -19.59
N SER A 120 -1.65 -1.23 -19.45
CA SER A 120 -0.41 -1.85 -19.97
C SER A 120 -0.28 -1.44 -21.44
N LEU A 121 0.87 -0.89 -21.84
CA LEU A 121 1.05 -0.46 -23.21
C LEU A 121 1.38 -1.70 -24.03
N LYS A 122 0.85 -1.72 -25.24
CA LYS A 122 1.09 -2.78 -26.20
C LYS A 122 1.91 -2.16 -27.30
N TYR A 123 2.92 -2.86 -27.75
CA TYR A 123 3.83 -2.35 -28.73
C TYR A 123 3.91 -3.25 -29.94
N LEU A 124 4.05 -2.68 -31.13
CA LEU A 124 4.53 -3.38 -32.31
C LEU A 124 6.04 -3.21 -32.41
N PHE A 125 6.73 -4.28 -32.74
CA PHE A 125 8.16 -4.26 -32.99
C PHE A 125 8.45 -4.99 -34.30
N PHE A 126 8.96 -4.26 -35.29
CA PHE A 126 9.24 -4.79 -36.62
C PHE A 126 10.70 -5.26 -36.71
N GLN A 127 10.90 -6.56 -36.95
CA GLN A 127 12.18 -7.27 -36.81
C GLN A 127 12.52 -8.13 -38.02
N ASP A 128 12.22 -7.67 -39.23
CA ASP A 128 12.37 -8.46 -40.45
C ASP A 128 13.79 -9.06 -40.63
N GLU A 129 14.81 -8.39 -40.12
CA GLU A 129 16.21 -8.82 -40.21
C GLU A 129 16.72 -9.60 -38.99
N TYR A 130 16.46 -9.11 -37.77
CA TYR A 130 17.12 -9.60 -36.55
C TYR A 130 16.25 -10.53 -35.70
N TYR A 131 15.03 -10.86 -36.15
CA TYR A 131 14.07 -11.64 -35.37
C TYR A 131 14.63 -12.94 -34.80
N GLU A 132 15.35 -13.73 -35.60
CA GLU A 132 15.81 -15.05 -35.16
C GLU A 132 16.87 -14.95 -34.04
N GLU A 133 17.79 -13.98 -34.13
CA GLU A 133 18.79 -13.70 -33.09
C GLU A 133 18.11 -13.21 -31.80
N GLU A 134 17.25 -12.21 -31.92
CA GLU A 134 16.54 -11.57 -30.81
C GLU A 134 15.58 -12.54 -30.10
N CYS A 135 14.83 -13.33 -30.87
CA CYS A 135 13.92 -14.34 -30.35
C CYS A 135 14.67 -15.45 -29.63
N LYS A 136 15.76 -15.98 -30.21
CA LYS A 136 16.60 -17.00 -29.56
C LYS A 136 17.26 -16.45 -28.30
N GLY A 137 17.69 -15.20 -28.34
CA GLY A 137 18.34 -14.49 -27.24
C GLY A 137 17.39 -14.00 -26.14
N GLN A 138 16.07 -14.01 -26.36
CA GLN A 138 15.07 -13.51 -25.42
C GLN A 138 15.25 -12.01 -25.12
N PHE A 139 15.50 -11.20 -26.14
CA PHE A 139 15.64 -9.75 -26.03
C PHE A 139 15.19 -9.03 -27.30
N ILE A 140 14.93 -7.74 -27.21
CA ILE A 140 14.85 -6.84 -28.37
C ILE A 140 16.02 -5.87 -28.36
N ARG A 141 16.53 -5.53 -29.55
CA ARG A 141 17.58 -4.55 -29.79
C ARG A 141 16.96 -3.31 -30.42
N ILE A 142 17.07 -2.18 -29.74
CA ILE A 142 16.56 -0.90 -30.22
C ILE A 142 17.73 -0.05 -30.63
N GLN A 143 17.77 0.31 -31.91
CA GLN A 143 18.84 1.10 -32.48
C GLN A 143 18.64 2.59 -32.16
N GLY A 144 19.65 3.21 -31.56
CA GLY A 144 19.70 4.65 -31.35
C GLY A 144 20.08 5.40 -32.63
N ILE A 145 19.48 6.57 -32.85
CA ILE A 145 19.77 7.44 -33.99
C ILE A 145 20.96 8.33 -33.63
N LYS A 146 22.13 8.04 -34.21
CA LYS A 146 23.32 8.89 -34.09
C LYS A 146 23.10 10.19 -34.87
N LYS A 147 23.43 11.32 -34.25
CA LYS A 147 23.52 12.63 -34.90
C LYS A 147 24.98 12.98 -35.22
N ASP A 148 25.16 13.96 -36.10
CA ASP A 148 26.48 14.44 -36.54
C ASP A 148 27.35 14.96 -35.37
N ASP A 149 26.74 15.41 -34.29
CA ASP A 149 27.39 15.86 -33.05
C ASP A 149 27.80 14.71 -32.10
N GLY A 150 27.60 13.46 -32.52
CA GLY A 150 27.88 12.25 -31.73
C GLY A 150 26.80 11.91 -30.70
N THR A 151 25.73 12.70 -30.55
CA THR A 151 24.63 12.37 -29.65
C THR A 151 23.75 11.26 -30.21
N VAL A 152 23.26 10.37 -29.32
CA VAL A 152 22.37 9.27 -29.69
C VAL A 152 20.97 9.56 -29.18
N ASN A 153 20.02 9.72 -30.10
CA ASN A 153 18.61 9.90 -29.77
C ASN A 153 17.84 8.59 -29.91
N TYR A 154 17.02 8.30 -28.92
CA TYR A 154 15.99 7.27 -29.01
C TYR A 154 14.65 7.97 -29.21
N ARG A 155 13.79 7.42 -30.08
CA ARG A 155 12.44 7.95 -30.24
C ARG A 155 11.53 7.42 -29.10
N ASP A 156 10.42 8.12 -28.85
CA ASP A 156 9.34 7.65 -27.98
C ASP A 156 8.51 6.54 -28.67
N PRO A 157 8.11 5.47 -27.97
CA PRO A 157 7.84 5.39 -26.54
C PRO A 157 8.88 4.57 -25.75
N LEU A 158 10.16 4.58 -26.13
CA LEU A 158 11.16 3.73 -25.49
C LEU A 158 11.29 3.94 -23.97
N PHE A 159 11.25 5.20 -23.52
CA PHE A 159 11.30 5.55 -22.10
C PHE A 159 10.05 5.12 -21.32
N ASP A 160 8.97 4.81 -22.05
CA ASP A 160 7.68 4.43 -21.50
C ASP A 160 7.51 2.92 -21.29
N VAL A 161 8.39 2.10 -21.87
CA VAL A 161 8.39 0.64 -21.74
C VAL A 161 8.69 0.26 -20.29
N ILE A 162 7.86 -0.61 -19.72
CA ILE A 162 8.07 -1.17 -18.40
C ILE A 162 7.99 -2.70 -18.46
N SER A 163 8.56 -3.32 -17.43
CA SER A 163 8.35 -4.74 -17.14
C SER A 163 6.86 -5.08 -17.23
N GLY A 164 6.54 -6.22 -17.84
CA GLY A 164 5.18 -6.63 -18.05
C GLY A 164 4.43 -5.91 -19.17
N ASP A 165 5.04 -5.05 -19.99
CA ASP A 165 4.44 -4.63 -21.26
C ASP A 165 4.44 -5.79 -22.29
N ILE A 166 3.59 -5.69 -23.30
CA ILE A 166 3.47 -6.68 -24.39
C ILE A 166 4.11 -6.12 -25.64
N ILE A 167 4.90 -6.95 -26.32
CA ILE A 167 5.45 -6.63 -27.63
C ILE A 167 4.97 -7.68 -28.64
N PHE A 168 4.35 -7.22 -29.72
CA PHE A 168 4.05 -8.03 -30.89
C PHE A 168 5.22 -7.96 -31.86
N HIS A 169 5.78 -9.12 -32.19
CA HIS A 169 6.95 -9.23 -33.06
C HIS A 169 6.48 -9.42 -34.50
N CYS A 170 6.55 -8.34 -35.28
CA CYS A 170 6.18 -8.27 -36.68
C CYS A 170 7.37 -8.64 -37.56
N VAL A 171 7.19 -9.65 -38.39
CA VAL A 171 8.22 -10.19 -39.28
C VAL A 171 7.56 -10.56 -40.62
N LYS A 172 8.02 -9.95 -41.71
CA LYS A 172 7.61 -10.21 -43.09
C LYS A 172 6.09 -10.22 -43.29
N GLY A 173 5.37 -9.27 -42.69
CA GLY A 173 3.91 -9.17 -42.81
C GLY A 173 3.10 -9.95 -41.78
N TYR A 174 3.74 -10.64 -40.84
CA TYR A 174 3.08 -11.46 -39.83
C TYR A 174 3.54 -11.11 -38.42
N VAL A 175 2.64 -11.18 -37.44
CA VAL A 175 3.02 -11.35 -36.04
C VAL A 175 3.48 -12.79 -35.87
N ARG A 176 4.78 -12.98 -35.57
CA ARG A 176 5.39 -14.32 -35.38
C ARG A 176 5.60 -14.69 -33.93
N ALA A 177 5.71 -13.71 -33.03
CA ALA A 177 5.78 -13.94 -31.59
C ALA A 177 5.07 -12.84 -30.82
N ILE A 178 4.75 -13.14 -29.57
CA ILE A 178 4.49 -12.12 -28.56
C ILE A 178 5.55 -12.27 -27.48
N SER A 179 6.10 -11.18 -26.98
CA SER A 179 6.92 -11.21 -25.78
C SER A 179 6.39 -10.35 -24.65
N ILE A 180 6.82 -10.69 -23.44
CA ILE A 180 6.58 -9.94 -22.22
C ILE A 180 7.91 -9.34 -21.79
N VAL A 181 7.96 -8.00 -21.66
CA VAL A 181 9.16 -7.31 -21.18
C VAL A 181 9.50 -7.77 -19.76
N LYS A 182 10.75 -8.15 -19.51
CA LYS A 182 11.25 -8.53 -18.17
C LYS A 182 11.68 -7.28 -17.38
N ASP A 183 11.91 -7.43 -16.07
CA ASP A 183 12.41 -6.31 -15.25
C ASP A 183 13.70 -5.71 -15.81
N LYS A 184 13.76 -4.38 -15.83
CA LYS A 184 14.77 -3.59 -16.53
C LYS A 184 16.18 -3.84 -15.99
N CYS A 185 17.02 -4.49 -16.79
CA CYS A 185 18.45 -4.22 -16.75
C CYS A 185 18.72 -3.05 -17.70
N PHE A 186 18.54 -1.80 -17.24
CA PHE A 186 19.30 -0.73 -17.83
C PHE A 186 20.73 -0.90 -17.31
N LYS A 187 21.61 -1.56 -18.07
CA LYS A 187 22.99 -1.11 -18.04
C LYS A 187 22.96 0.26 -18.70
N SER A 188 22.79 1.31 -17.90
CA SER A 188 23.02 2.67 -18.35
C SER A 188 24.44 2.71 -18.90
N VAL A 189 24.55 2.96 -20.21
CA VAL A 189 25.77 3.60 -20.67
C VAL A 189 25.60 5.06 -20.27
N HIS A 190 26.41 5.46 -19.29
CA HIS A 190 26.66 6.80 -18.75
C HIS A 190 25.66 7.38 -17.74
N THR A 191 25.91 7.06 -16.47
CA THR A 191 26.23 8.10 -15.46
C THR A 191 27.51 7.69 -14.73
N ASP A 192 28.60 8.36 -15.07
CA ASP A 192 29.85 8.58 -14.31
C ASP A 192 30.41 7.48 -13.40
N TYR A 193 30.46 6.21 -13.80
CA TYR A 193 31.42 5.26 -13.18
C TYR A 193 31.89 4.25 -14.23
N ALA A 194 33.21 4.17 -14.38
CA ALA A 194 33.90 3.21 -15.21
C ALA A 194 33.59 1.78 -14.74
N VAL A 195 32.86 1.03 -15.55
CA VAL A 195 32.80 -0.42 -15.47
C VAL A 195 32.98 -0.95 -16.88
N GLU A 196 34.04 -1.75 -17.04
CA GLU A 196 34.53 -2.27 -18.30
C GLU A 196 33.46 -3.04 -19.07
N SER A 197 33.42 -2.73 -20.36
CA SER A 197 32.62 -3.34 -21.40
C SER A 197 33.11 -4.76 -21.68
N ILE A 198 32.17 -5.72 -21.77
CA ILE A 198 32.38 -6.88 -22.64
C ILE A 198 31.70 -6.51 -23.96
N VAL A 199 32.56 -6.18 -24.90
CA VAL A 199 32.31 -5.52 -26.17
C VAL A 199 31.58 -6.42 -27.17
N GLY A 200 30.67 -5.78 -27.91
CA GLY A 200 30.20 -6.16 -29.24
C GLY A 200 29.78 -4.87 -29.98
N ASP A 201 30.78 -4.03 -30.25
CA ASP A 201 30.91 -2.99 -31.29
C ASP A 201 29.67 -2.23 -31.84
N ASP A 202 28.75 -1.76 -30.99
CA ASP A 202 27.80 -0.72 -31.41
C ASP A 202 27.20 0.02 -30.21
N SER A 203 27.90 1.07 -29.76
CA SER A 203 27.67 1.80 -28.50
C SER A 203 26.34 2.56 -28.38
N SER A 204 25.47 2.50 -29.40
CA SER A 204 24.19 3.21 -29.50
C SER A 204 22.95 2.30 -29.41
N ASN A 205 23.13 0.98 -29.23
CA ASN A 205 22.02 0.03 -29.23
C ASN A 205 21.55 -0.30 -27.81
N LEU A 206 20.25 -0.18 -27.55
CA LEU A 206 19.62 -0.60 -26.29
C LEU A 206 19.10 -2.03 -26.39
N LYS A 207 19.38 -2.82 -25.36
CA LYS A 207 18.86 -4.19 -25.21
C LYS A 207 17.76 -4.21 -24.15
N ILE A 208 16.60 -4.76 -24.48
CA ILE A 208 15.51 -5.00 -23.52
C ILE A 208 15.22 -6.50 -23.45
N ASP A 209 15.44 -7.10 -22.29
CA ASP A 209 15.15 -8.51 -22.08
C ASP A 209 13.64 -8.77 -22.10
N CYS A 210 13.24 -9.79 -22.84
CA CYS A 210 11.84 -10.13 -23.08
C CYS A 210 11.64 -11.65 -23.01
N GLU A 211 10.51 -12.11 -22.46
CA GLU A 211 10.11 -13.51 -22.55
C GLU A 211 9.31 -13.73 -23.83
N TYR A 212 9.92 -14.34 -24.84
CA TYR A 212 9.25 -14.61 -26.12
C TYR A 212 8.37 -15.86 -26.07
N HIS A 213 7.21 -15.73 -26.69
CA HIS A 213 6.28 -16.81 -26.99
C HIS A 213 6.03 -16.84 -28.49
N VAL A 214 6.72 -17.77 -29.17
CA VAL A 214 6.59 -17.97 -30.62
C VAL A 214 5.20 -18.51 -30.95
N LEU A 215 4.52 -17.88 -31.90
CA LEU A 215 3.20 -18.29 -32.33
C LEU A 215 3.32 -19.53 -33.22
N LYS A 216 2.56 -20.57 -32.89
CA LYS A 216 2.43 -21.77 -33.75
C LYS A 216 1.72 -21.41 -35.06
N ASN A 217 0.75 -20.50 -34.98
CA ASN A 217 -0.01 -19.99 -36.12
C ASN A 217 0.20 -18.46 -36.20
N PRO A 218 1.20 -17.99 -36.96
CA PRO A 218 1.45 -16.55 -37.15
C PRO A 218 0.23 -15.82 -37.69
N VAL A 219 0.03 -14.58 -37.25
CA VAL A 219 -1.15 -13.78 -37.62
C VAL A 219 -0.75 -12.66 -38.56
N LYS A 220 -1.31 -12.65 -39.77
CA LYS A 220 -1.14 -11.55 -40.71
C LYS A 220 -1.76 -10.29 -40.11
N TYR A 221 -0.98 -9.21 -39.97
CA TYR A 221 -1.52 -7.93 -39.50
C TYR A 221 -2.12 -7.14 -40.67
N ASN A 222 -3.20 -6.40 -40.42
CA ASN A 222 -4.00 -5.71 -41.44
C ASN A 222 -3.29 -4.46 -41.99
N ASP A 223 -3.57 -4.11 -43.25
CA ASP A 223 -3.14 -2.89 -43.95
C ASP A 223 -3.42 -1.60 -43.16
N ASN A 224 -4.44 -1.58 -42.30
CA ASN A 224 -4.70 -0.45 -41.40
C ASN A 224 -3.56 -0.22 -40.36
N ILE A 225 -2.90 -1.29 -39.90
CA ILE A 225 -1.73 -1.20 -39.02
C ILE A 225 -0.54 -0.63 -39.82
N ILE A 226 -0.37 -1.08 -41.07
CA ILE A 226 0.64 -0.58 -42.00
C ILE A 226 0.41 0.90 -42.32
N LYS A 227 -0.84 1.31 -42.54
CA LYS A 227 -1.23 2.69 -42.83
C LYS A 227 -0.96 3.60 -41.64
N LYS A 228 -1.31 3.18 -40.43
CA LYS A 228 -0.99 3.91 -39.19
C LYS A 228 0.52 4.01 -38.94
N TYR A 229 1.27 2.96 -39.28
CA TYR A 229 2.73 2.99 -39.29
C TYR A 229 3.27 4.00 -40.32
N ALA A 230 2.73 4.02 -41.54
CA ALA A 230 3.13 4.92 -42.61
C ALA A 230 2.81 6.40 -42.30
N GLU A 231 1.65 6.68 -41.70
CA GLU A 231 1.23 8.03 -41.29
C GLU A 231 2.14 8.64 -40.20
N LEU A 232 2.66 7.80 -39.29
CA LEU A 232 3.60 8.21 -38.25
C LEU A 232 5.05 8.37 -38.77
N ASN A 233 5.36 7.85 -39.96
CA ASN A 233 6.69 7.84 -40.58
C ASN A 233 6.71 8.66 -41.90
N THR A 234 6.11 9.85 -41.91
CA THR A 234 6.14 10.75 -43.10
C THR A 234 7.54 11.29 -43.43
N LYS A 235 8.52 11.09 -42.55
CA LYS A 235 9.95 11.26 -42.85
C LYS A 235 10.74 10.18 -42.10
N ILE A 236 11.75 9.62 -42.77
CA ILE A 236 12.83 8.73 -42.30
C ILE A 236 12.67 7.26 -42.73
N ASP A 237 13.44 6.92 -43.78
CA ASP A 237 14.66 6.11 -43.74
C ASP A 237 14.70 4.76 -43.01
N GLU A 238 15.56 3.90 -43.53
CA GLU A 238 15.70 2.43 -43.47
C GLU A 238 15.92 1.78 -42.08
N ASN A 239 15.59 2.45 -40.96
CA ASN A 239 15.89 1.94 -39.62
C ASN A 239 14.88 0.88 -39.13
N LYS A 240 15.29 -0.38 -39.30
CA LYS A 240 14.66 -1.59 -38.76
C LYS A 240 14.93 -1.69 -37.24
N GLY A 241 13.97 -2.15 -36.45
CA GLY A 241 14.14 -2.29 -34.98
C GLY A 241 13.59 -1.14 -34.13
N TYR A 242 12.38 -0.66 -34.45
CA TYR A 242 11.69 0.39 -33.68
C TYR A 242 10.39 -0.08 -33.00
N LEU A 243 10.12 0.45 -31.79
CA LEU A 243 8.97 0.10 -30.95
C LEU A 243 7.82 1.10 -31.11
N PHE A 244 6.62 0.63 -31.46
CA PHE A 244 5.47 1.51 -31.73
C PHE A 244 4.35 1.26 -30.73
N SER A 245 3.87 2.30 -30.06
CA SER A 245 2.70 2.18 -29.18
C SER A 245 1.44 1.86 -30.00
N LEU A 246 0.69 0.87 -29.55
CA LEU A 246 -0.62 0.52 -30.07
C LEU A 246 -1.72 1.17 -29.23
N ASP A 247 -2.76 1.66 -29.91
CA ASP A 247 -4.00 2.00 -29.22
C ASP A 247 -4.67 0.73 -28.68
N ASN A 248 -5.41 0.89 -27.59
CA ASN A 248 -6.03 -0.24 -26.89
C ASN A 248 -7.00 -1.04 -27.77
N LYS A 249 -7.69 -0.40 -28.73
CA LYS A 249 -8.66 -1.09 -29.59
C LYS A 249 -7.95 -1.98 -30.62
N LEU A 250 -6.93 -1.46 -31.30
CA LEU A 250 -6.10 -2.25 -32.21
C LEU A 250 -5.33 -3.35 -31.47
N ALA A 251 -4.76 -3.04 -30.31
CA ALA A 251 -4.08 -4.03 -29.49
C ALA A 251 -5.01 -5.17 -29.06
N TYR A 252 -6.24 -4.84 -28.65
CA TYR A 252 -7.24 -5.84 -28.30
C TYR A 252 -7.63 -6.72 -29.49
N CYS A 253 -7.89 -6.13 -30.66
CA CYS A 253 -8.19 -6.89 -31.88
C CYS A 253 -7.05 -7.84 -32.24
N LEU A 254 -5.80 -7.36 -32.23
CA LEU A 254 -4.63 -8.18 -32.55
C LEU A 254 -4.39 -9.28 -31.52
N LEU A 255 -4.56 -8.99 -30.22
CA LEU A 255 -4.51 -10.03 -29.17
C LEU A 255 -5.57 -11.09 -29.41
N LYS A 256 -6.82 -10.68 -29.66
CA LYS A 256 -7.91 -11.63 -29.89
C LYS A 256 -7.59 -12.57 -31.05
N ASP A 257 -7.18 -12.03 -32.20
CA ASP A 257 -6.83 -12.83 -33.37
C ASP A 257 -5.64 -13.78 -33.10
N VAL A 258 -4.62 -13.29 -32.39
CA VAL A 258 -3.47 -14.11 -31.99
C VAL A 258 -3.91 -15.25 -31.06
N PHE A 259 -4.72 -14.99 -30.05
CA PHE A 259 -5.15 -16.01 -29.08
C PHE A 259 -6.15 -17.01 -29.65
N ASP A 260 -7.03 -16.57 -30.55
CA ASP A 260 -7.98 -17.45 -31.23
C ASP A 260 -7.24 -18.46 -32.11
N LYS A 261 -6.13 -18.05 -32.72
CA LYS A 261 -5.25 -18.93 -33.51
C LYS A 261 -4.18 -19.65 -32.69
N ASN A 262 -3.89 -19.20 -31.48
CA ASN A 262 -2.83 -19.71 -30.61
C ASN A 262 -3.34 -19.92 -29.18
N SER A 263 -4.23 -20.90 -28.99
CA SER A 263 -4.91 -21.14 -27.72
C SER A 263 -3.98 -21.41 -26.54
N PHE A 264 -2.75 -21.91 -26.77
CA PHE A 264 -1.74 -22.10 -25.73
C PHE A 264 -1.36 -20.80 -25.00
N LEU A 265 -1.55 -19.63 -25.62
CA LEU A 265 -1.31 -18.36 -24.95
C LEU A 265 -2.32 -18.10 -23.82
N LYS A 266 -3.50 -18.74 -23.84
CA LYS A 266 -4.50 -18.67 -22.76
C LYS A 266 -4.00 -19.33 -21.47
N SER A 267 -3.08 -20.29 -21.55
CA SER A 267 -2.49 -20.92 -20.35
C SER A 267 -1.37 -20.09 -19.72
N ILE A 268 -0.89 -19.04 -20.38
CA ILE A 268 0.09 -18.11 -19.81
C ILE A 268 -0.67 -17.08 -18.97
N THR A 269 -0.60 -17.21 -17.65
CA THR A 269 -1.41 -16.43 -16.70
C THR A 269 -1.32 -14.91 -16.93
N ILE A 270 -0.14 -14.39 -17.28
CA ILE A 270 0.07 -12.96 -17.56
C ILE A 270 -0.64 -12.52 -18.85
N MET A 271 -0.75 -13.40 -19.83
CA MET A 271 -1.34 -13.13 -21.14
C MET A 271 -2.86 -13.19 -21.07
N TYR A 272 -3.40 -14.19 -20.35
CA TYR A 272 -4.82 -14.28 -20.02
C TYR A 272 -5.30 -13.09 -19.15
N ALA A 273 -4.53 -12.73 -18.11
CA ALA A 273 -4.82 -11.59 -17.24
C ALA A 273 -4.78 -10.21 -17.94
N LYS A 274 -4.25 -10.11 -19.16
CA LYS A 274 -4.19 -8.86 -19.92
C LYS A 274 -5.29 -8.73 -20.97
N LEU A 275 -5.98 -9.82 -21.31
CA LEU A 275 -7.24 -9.78 -22.06
C LEU A 275 -8.37 -9.31 -21.16
N ASP A 276 -8.47 -9.86 -19.95
CA ASP A 276 -9.65 -9.72 -19.08
C ASP A 276 -9.36 -9.17 -17.66
N GLY A 277 -8.10 -8.82 -17.34
CA GLY A 277 -7.67 -8.57 -15.95
C GLY A 277 -7.34 -9.89 -15.22
N MET A 278 -6.52 -9.86 -14.16
CA MET A 278 -6.55 -10.99 -13.22
C MET A 278 -7.96 -11.03 -12.65
N PRO A 279 -8.69 -12.16 -12.74
CA PRO A 279 -10.09 -12.19 -12.32
C PRO A 279 -10.16 -11.75 -10.86
N VAL A 280 -10.85 -10.65 -10.62
CA VAL A 280 -11.17 -10.20 -9.26
C VAL A 280 -12.37 -11.02 -8.75
N ILE A 281 -12.56 -10.99 -7.44
CA ILE A 281 -13.74 -11.60 -6.84
C ILE A 281 -15.03 -11.00 -7.41
N THR A 282 -16.05 -11.83 -7.55
CA THR A 282 -17.37 -11.44 -8.05
C THR A 282 -18.48 -11.70 -7.04
N SER A 283 -18.17 -12.43 -5.97
CA SER A 283 -19.09 -12.81 -4.91
C SER A 283 -18.41 -12.77 -3.54
N LYS A 284 -19.22 -12.81 -2.47
CA LYS A 284 -18.70 -12.98 -1.10
C LYS A 284 -18.02 -14.33 -0.91
N ASP A 285 -18.48 -15.37 -1.60
CA ASP A 285 -17.89 -16.70 -1.51
C ASP A 285 -16.47 -16.72 -2.10
N ASP A 286 -16.24 -16.03 -3.23
CA ASP A 286 -14.88 -15.88 -3.78
C ASP A 286 -13.92 -15.23 -2.77
N LEU A 287 -14.41 -14.23 -2.02
CA LEU A 287 -13.64 -13.55 -0.96
C LEU A 287 -13.33 -14.50 0.20
N LEU A 288 -14.36 -15.21 0.68
CA LEU A 288 -14.24 -16.14 1.80
C LEU A 288 -13.32 -17.33 1.48
N VAL A 289 -13.32 -17.81 0.23
CA VAL A 289 -12.37 -18.84 -0.22
C VAL A 289 -10.93 -18.37 -0.03
N ASN A 290 -10.61 -17.13 -0.39
CA ASN A 290 -9.26 -16.59 -0.19
C ASN A 290 -8.93 -16.32 1.28
N CYS A 291 -9.92 -15.93 2.10
CA CYS A 291 -9.75 -15.82 3.54
C CYS A 291 -9.33 -17.17 4.15
N LYS A 292 -10.02 -18.26 3.76
CA LYS A 292 -9.67 -19.62 4.21
C LYS A 292 -8.25 -20.02 3.82
N VAL A 293 -7.81 -19.69 2.61
CA VAL A 293 -6.41 -19.96 2.19
C VAL A 293 -5.40 -19.24 3.10
N LEU A 294 -5.68 -17.98 3.48
CA LEU A 294 -4.80 -17.24 4.38
C LEU A 294 -4.83 -17.81 5.81
N ASP A 295 -6.00 -18.23 6.28
CA ASP A 295 -6.16 -18.93 7.56
C ASP A 295 -5.33 -20.23 7.59
N GLU A 296 -5.41 -21.06 6.55
CA GLU A 296 -4.62 -22.28 6.42
C GLU A 296 -3.10 -22.01 6.47
N TYR A 297 -2.64 -20.92 5.86
CA TYR A 297 -1.22 -20.51 5.94
C TYR A 297 -0.80 -20.15 7.35
N ILE A 298 -1.66 -19.45 8.10
CA ILE A 298 -1.40 -19.04 9.48
C ILE A 298 -1.45 -20.24 10.43
N GLU A 299 -2.49 -21.07 10.31
CA GLU A 299 -2.76 -22.21 11.18
C GLU A 299 -1.73 -23.33 10.99
N SER A 300 -1.30 -23.58 9.76
CA SER A 300 -0.31 -24.63 9.47
C SER A 300 1.05 -24.37 10.10
N ARG A 301 1.41 -23.10 10.34
CA ARG A 301 2.74 -22.65 10.82
C ARG A 301 3.90 -23.25 10.03
N ARG A 302 3.72 -23.46 8.72
CA ARG A 302 4.75 -24.00 7.82
C ARG A 302 5.26 -22.93 6.88
N ASP A 303 6.57 -22.79 6.81
CA ASP A 303 7.22 -21.94 5.82
C ASP A 303 7.34 -22.63 4.46
N PRO A 304 7.25 -21.87 3.36
CA PRO A 304 7.23 -20.40 3.29
C PRO A 304 5.85 -19.73 3.37
N GLU A 305 4.75 -20.49 3.49
CA GLU A 305 3.38 -19.95 3.51
C GLU A 305 3.07 -19.13 4.76
N TYR A 306 3.51 -19.59 5.92
CA TYR A 306 3.30 -18.93 7.21
C TYR A 306 3.94 -17.53 7.24
N SER A 307 5.26 -17.43 7.05
CA SER A 307 5.96 -16.14 7.00
C SER A 307 5.40 -15.19 5.93
N TYR A 308 5.01 -15.75 4.79
CA TYR A 308 4.37 -14.99 3.72
C TYR A 308 3.03 -14.38 4.15
N ALA A 309 2.17 -15.14 4.82
CA ALA A 309 0.89 -14.63 5.32
C ALA A 309 1.09 -13.52 6.35
N LEU A 310 2.03 -13.69 7.30
CA LEU A 310 2.37 -12.65 8.27
C LEU A 310 2.87 -11.37 7.59
N ASP A 311 3.72 -11.48 6.57
CA ASP A 311 4.23 -10.31 5.83
C ASP A 311 3.10 -9.55 5.10
N LEU A 312 2.12 -10.27 4.54
CA LEU A 312 0.95 -9.64 3.93
C LEU A 312 0.12 -8.84 4.93
N ILE A 313 -0.10 -9.40 6.13
CA ILE A 313 -0.85 -8.73 7.19
C ILE A 313 -0.05 -7.52 7.66
N LYS A 314 1.22 -7.73 8.04
CA LYS A 314 2.10 -6.68 8.55
C LYS A 314 2.23 -5.47 7.61
N ARG A 315 2.31 -5.69 6.29
CA ARG A 315 2.49 -4.62 5.27
C ARG A 315 1.18 -4.09 4.69
N GLY A 316 0.04 -4.64 5.11
CA GLY A 316 -1.27 -4.29 4.57
C GLY A 316 -1.63 -2.81 4.76
N ILE A 317 -2.62 -2.34 3.99
CA ILE A 317 -3.19 -0.98 4.15
C ILE A 317 -4.70 -1.09 4.25
N CYS A 318 -5.32 -1.79 3.29
CA CYS A 318 -6.76 -2.04 3.30
C CYS A 318 -7.02 -3.48 3.73
N PHE A 319 -7.91 -3.67 4.69
CA PHE A 319 -8.26 -4.98 5.24
C PHE A 319 -9.76 -5.22 5.20
N VAL A 320 -10.15 -6.47 4.97
CA VAL A 320 -11.49 -6.96 5.32
C VAL A 320 -11.40 -7.51 6.73
N ALA A 321 -12.10 -6.91 7.67
CA ALA A 321 -12.19 -7.33 9.06
C ALA A 321 -13.43 -8.21 9.20
N ILE A 322 -13.24 -9.49 9.55
CA ILE A 322 -14.33 -10.46 9.69
C ILE A 322 -14.39 -10.91 11.14
N LYS A 323 -15.57 -10.81 11.76
CA LYS A 323 -15.79 -11.33 13.11
C LYS A 323 -16.08 -12.84 13.04
N THR A 324 -15.32 -13.64 13.78
CA THR A 324 -15.46 -15.10 13.90
C THR A 324 -15.32 -15.50 15.36
N ASN A 325 -16.31 -16.20 15.92
CA ASN A 325 -16.30 -16.68 17.31
C ASN A 325 -16.00 -15.61 18.37
N GLY A 326 -16.40 -14.37 18.13
CA GLY A 326 -16.17 -13.24 19.04
C GLY A 326 -14.91 -12.41 18.72
N ASP A 327 -13.96 -12.98 17.98
CA ASP A 327 -12.71 -12.33 17.59
C ASP A 327 -12.73 -11.79 16.15
N TYR A 328 -11.97 -10.72 15.88
CA TYR A 328 -11.76 -10.25 14.52
C TYR A 328 -10.48 -10.84 13.91
N LYS A 329 -10.60 -11.28 12.66
CA LYS A 329 -9.49 -11.58 11.76
C LYS A 329 -9.40 -10.53 10.66
N PHE A 330 -8.19 -10.21 10.23
CA PHE A 330 -7.92 -9.12 9.28
C PHE A 330 -7.24 -9.62 8.02
N TYR A 331 -7.91 -9.47 6.88
CA TYR A 331 -7.49 -10.03 5.61
C TYR A 331 -7.04 -8.94 4.62
N PRO A 332 -5.78 -8.96 4.15
CA PRO A 332 -5.24 -7.95 3.22
C PRO A 332 -5.98 -7.93 1.88
N SER A 333 -6.47 -6.75 1.47
CA SER A 333 -7.34 -6.58 0.29
C SER A 333 -6.72 -7.10 -1.02
N ARG A 334 -5.42 -6.87 -1.21
CA ARG A 334 -4.67 -7.34 -2.40
C ARG A 334 -4.54 -8.85 -2.48
N PHE A 335 -4.68 -9.56 -1.35
CA PHE A 335 -4.70 -11.01 -1.37
C PHE A 335 -6.11 -11.54 -1.61
N VAL A 336 -7.09 -11.07 -0.84
CA VAL A 336 -8.46 -11.63 -0.89
C VAL A 336 -9.32 -11.08 -2.03
N GLY A 337 -8.92 -10.00 -2.69
CA GLY A 337 -9.67 -9.39 -3.79
C GLY A 337 -9.47 -10.02 -5.18
N TYR A 338 -8.51 -10.95 -5.33
CA TYR A 338 -8.33 -11.72 -6.57
C TYR A 338 -8.96 -13.10 -6.46
N LYS A 339 -9.61 -13.60 -7.51
CA LYS A 339 -10.30 -14.90 -7.48
C LYS A 339 -9.32 -16.07 -7.34
N ASN A 340 -9.67 -17.03 -6.47
CA ASN A 340 -8.92 -18.29 -6.26
C ASN A 340 -7.42 -18.07 -6.05
N ASN A 341 -7.07 -17.11 -5.20
CA ASN A 341 -5.68 -16.69 -5.00
C ASN A 341 -4.91 -17.67 -4.09
N SER A 342 -3.60 -17.67 -4.23
CA SER A 342 -2.67 -18.48 -3.42
C SER A 342 -1.33 -17.76 -3.31
N ARG A 343 -0.42 -18.22 -2.44
CA ARG A 343 0.94 -17.67 -2.34
C ARG A 343 1.63 -17.62 -3.71
N LEU A 344 1.67 -18.73 -4.45
CA LEU A 344 2.28 -18.79 -5.78
C LEU A 344 1.61 -17.81 -6.75
N LYS A 345 0.27 -17.78 -6.80
CA LYS A 345 -0.46 -16.88 -7.72
C LYS A 345 -0.23 -15.41 -7.38
N HIS A 346 -0.24 -15.05 -6.10
CA HIS A 346 -0.04 -13.67 -5.66
C HIS A 346 1.41 -13.21 -5.77
N MET A 347 2.40 -14.09 -5.53
CA MET A 347 3.82 -13.78 -5.75
C MET A 347 4.13 -13.62 -7.24
N ASN A 348 3.60 -14.52 -8.08
CA ASN A 348 3.74 -14.44 -9.54
C ASN A 348 2.92 -13.28 -10.12
N ASN A 349 1.91 -12.80 -9.40
CA ASN A 349 1.27 -11.52 -9.68
C ASN A 349 2.14 -10.36 -9.16
N ARG A 350 3.23 -10.08 -9.89
CA ARG A 350 4.12 -8.93 -9.66
C ARG A 350 3.39 -7.57 -9.68
N TRP A 351 2.13 -7.55 -10.13
CA TRP A 351 1.35 -6.36 -10.46
C TRP A 351 0.08 -6.19 -9.62
N ARG A 352 -0.06 -6.98 -8.55
CA ARG A 352 -1.14 -6.89 -7.57
C ARG A 352 -1.37 -5.45 -7.08
N ASP A 353 -2.58 -4.92 -7.28
CA ASP A 353 -2.91 -3.53 -6.96
C ASP A 353 -4.24 -3.44 -6.16
N GLY A 354 -4.23 -2.59 -5.13
CA GLY A 354 -5.42 -2.20 -4.39
C GLY A 354 -6.46 -1.50 -5.27
N ARG A 355 -6.03 -0.84 -6.36
CA ARG A 355 -6.94 -0.14 -7.30
C ARG A 355 -7.83 -1.09 -8.09
N GLU A 356 -7.48 -2.37 -8.17
CA GLU A 356 -8.31 -3.42 -8.81
C GLU A 356 -9.16 -4.14 -7.76
N THR A 357 -8.53 -4.52 -6.64
CA THR A 357 -9.15 -5.33 -5.60
C THR A 357 -10.13 -4.56 -4.72
N ASN A 358 -9.85 -3.29 -4.40
CA ASN A 358 -10.71 -2.50 -3.52
C ASN A 358 -12.10 -2.23 -4.13
N PRO A 359 -12.24 -1.83 -5.42
CA PRO A 359 -13.56 -1.68 -6.03
C PRO A 359 -14.35 -2.99 -6.07
N ALA A 360 -13.68 -4.11 -6.33
CA ALA A 360 -14.31 -5.43 -6.33
C ALA A 360 -14.82 -5.82 -4.93
N ILE A 361 -14.01 -5.61 -3.90
CA ILE A 361 -14.39 -5.84 -2.50
C ILE A 361 -15.57 -4.96 -2.10
N SER A 362 -15.52 -3.66 -2.37
CA SER A 362 -16.62 -2.72 -2.13
C SER A 362 -17.92 -3.18 -2.79
N TYR A 363 -17.84 -3.64 -4.04
CA TYR A 363 -18.97 -4.17 -4.79
C TYR A 363 -19.57 -5.42 -4.15
N VAL A 364 -18.77 -6.46 -3.89
CA VAL A 364 -19.30 -7.73 -3.34
C VAL A 364 -19.82 -7.59 -1.91
N LEU A 365 -19.25 -6.68 -1.12
CA LEU A 365 -19.71 -6.38 0.23
C LEU A 365 -20.91 -5.42 0.26
N LYS A 366 -21.24 -4.80 -0.88
CA LYS A 366 -22.22 -3.71 -0.97
C LYS A 366 -21.90 -2.56 -0.01
N LYS A 367 -20.61 -2.24 0.14
CA LYS A 367 -20.07 -1.17 0.99
C LYS A 367 -19.31 -0.15 0.14
N GLY A 368 -19.07 1.03 0.70
CA GLY A 368 -18.22 2.06 0.07
C GLY A 368 -16.73 1.69 0.05
N GLU A 369 -15.89 2.67 -0.23
CA GLU A 369 -14.43 2.54 -0.06
C GLU A 369 -14.08 2.19 1.40
N PRO A 370 -12.95 1.48 1.65
CA PRO A 370 -12.53 1.17 3.00
C PRO A 370 -12.10 2.45 3.72
N LEU A 371 -12.41 2.56 5.00
CA LEU A 371 -12.12 3.76 5.78
C LEU A 371 -11.36 3.42 7.06
N PRO A 372 -10.56 4.35 7.61
CA PRO A 372 -9.99 4.16 8.94
C PRO A 372 -11.09 3.97 9.98
N ASN A 373 -10.90 3.02 10.91
CA ASN A 373 -11.80 2.79 12.05
C ASN A 373 -10.94 2.48 13.30
N ILE A 374 -11.15 3.23 14.39
CA ILE A 374 -10.28 3.16 15.58
C ILE A 374 -10.51 1.90 16.39
N GLU A 375 -11.75 1.41 16.43
CA GLU A 375 -12.09 0.16 17.12
C GLU A 375 -11.46 -1.01 16.37
N LEU A 376 -11.58 -1.01 15.03
CA LEU A 376 -10.94 -2.03 14.19
C LEU A 376 -9.41 -1.91 14.17
N GLU A 377 -8.85 -0.71 14.33
CA GLU A 377 -7.40 -0.51 14.46
C GLU A 377 -6.86 -1.11 15.75
N VAL A 378 -7.56 -0.93 16.88
CA VAL A 378 -7.20 -1.57 18.16
C VAL A 378 -7.24 -3.09 18.01
N LEU A 379 -8.33 -3.62 17.47
CA LEU A 379 -8.51 -5.06 17.23
C LEU A 379 -7.48 -5.62 16.24
N TYR A 380 -7.06 -4.85 15.24
CA TYR A 380 -6.01 -5.22 14.30
C TYR A 380 -4.65 -5.36 14.99
N ARG A 381 -4.32 -4.44 15.90
CA ARG A 381 -3.07 -4.49 16.69
C ARG A 381 -3.07 -5.71 17.61
N GLU A 382 -4.16 -5.96 18.32
CA GLU A 382 -4.33 -7.17 19.15
C GLU A 382 -4.21 -8.45 18.29
N TYR A 383 -4.78 -8.45 17.08
CA TYR A 383 -4.63 -9.56 16.15
C TYR A 383 -3.18 -9.79 15.72
N CYS A 384 -2.42 -8.73 15.42
CA CYS A 384 -1.00 -8.85 15.09
C CYS A 384 -0.18 -9.42 16.27
N GLU A 385 -0.44 -8.95 17.50
CA GLU A 385 0.21 -9.45 18.71
C GLU A 385 -0.04 -10.95 18.90
N ARG A 386 -1.28 -11.41 18.71
CA ARG A 386 -1.62 -12.85 18.74
C ARG A 386 -0.91 -13.67 17.66
N LEU A 387 -0.62 -13.06 16.51
CA LEU A 387 0.18 -13.67 15.45
C LEU A 387 1.69 -13.63 15.71
N GLY A 388 2.12 -13.00 16.81
CA GLY A 388 3.52 -12.96 17.25
C GLY A 388 4.33 -11.80 16.69
N PHE A 389 3.71 -10.71 16.24
CA PHE A 389 4.42 -9.52 15.79
C PHE A 389 3.70 -8.21 16.11
N GLU A 390 4.47 -7.14 16.27
CA GLU A 390 3.92 -5.80 16.47
C GLU A 390 3.43 -5.19 15.15
N ALA A 391 2.21 -4.64 15.16
CA ALA A 391 1.64 -3.93 14.03
C ALA A 391 2.42 -2.64 13.73
N MET A 392 2.55 -2.29 12.45
CA MET A 392 3.13 -1.00 12.08
C MET A 392 2.17 0.15 12.41
N ASP A 393 2.69 1.30 12.83
CA ASP A 393 1.83 2.46 13.14
C ASP A 393 1.04 2.99 11.95
N LYS A 394 1.60 2.80 10.76
CA LYS A 394 0.97 3.12 9.49
C LYS A 394 1.20 1.99 8.52
N GLY A 395 0.25 1.81 7.61
CA GLY A 395 0.41 0.91 6.48
C GLY A 395 1.52 1.39 5.55
N SER A 396 1.82 0.56 4.54
CA SER A 396 2.82 0.90 3.51
C SER A 396 2.59 2.31 2.94
N PHE A 397 3.70 3.03 2.71
CA PHE A 397 3.73 4.44 2.25
C PHE A 397 3.20 5.48 3.26
N GLY A 398 3.10 5.13 4.55
CA GLY A 398 2.72 6.07 5.61
C GLY A 398 1.24 6.44 5.62
N ASN A 399 0.38 5.56 5.08
CA ASN A 399 -1.07 5.73 5.08
C ASN A 399 -1.70 5.03 6.28
N ASP A 400 -2.79 5.59 6.81
CA ASP A 400 -3.58 4.92 7.84
C ASP A 400 -4.19 3.62 7.29
N HIS A 401 -4.31 2.61 8.15
CA HIS A 401 -5.05 1.40 7.79
C HIS A 401 -6.52 1.72 7.58
N LYS A 402 -7.14 0.96 6.68
CA LYS A 402 -8.53 1.14 6.26
C LYS A 402 -9.23 -0.19 6.23
N TYR A 403 -10.50 -0.19 6.60
CA TYR A 403 -11.23 -1.41 6.87
C TYR A 403 -12.55 -1.45 6.12
N TRP A 404 -12.92 -2.64 5.65
CA TRP A 404 -14.31 -3.04 5.53
C TRP A 404 -14.61 -3.99 6.68
N GLU A 405 -15.65 -3.71 7.45
CA GLU A 405 -16.17 -4.66 8.42
C GLU A 405 -17.14 -5.64 7.73
N MET A 406 -17.12 -6.92 8.09
CA MET A 406 -18.08 -7.92 7.61
C MET A 406 -18.74 -8.69 8.74
#